data_AF-A0A9Q0WYN6-F1
#
_entry.id   AF-A0A9Q0WYN6-F1
#
_cell.length_a   1.000
_cell.length_b   1.000
_cell.length_c   1.000
_cell.angle_alpha   90.00
_cell.angle_beta   90.00
_cell.angle_gamma   90.00
#
_symmetry.space_group_name_H-M   'P 1'
#
loop_
_entity.id
_entity.type
_entity.pdbx_description
1 polymer ?
#
loop_
_entity_poly.entity_id
_entity_poly.type
_entity_poly.pdbx_seq_one_letter_code
_entity_poly.pdbx_strand_id
1 'polypeptide(L)'
;MHFAHSTIVRLRKLEVLYLDSIDFKENILLESLGGLPSLKTLYAIESTFEGNHFGKGLCNSTSLEEMFLDGSSLPASFLGNIGTTLKVLYLTRVDFHDTTPAQGN
;
A
#
# COMPACT_ATOMS: atom_id res chain seq x y z
N MET A 1 12.72 2.14 -19.44
CA MET A 1 11.46 2.18 -20.21
C MET A 1 10.32 1.86 -19.24
N HIS A 2 9.51 2.86 -18.91
CA HIS A 2 8.58 2.89 -17.77
C HIS A 2 7.16 2.50 -18.24
N PHE A 3 6.92 1.23 -18.56
CA PHE A 3 5.63 0.80 -19.14
C PHE A 3 4.53 0.48 -18.12
N ALA A 4 4.76 0.73 -16.83
CA ALA A 4 3.83 0.45 -15.74
C ALA A 4 3.18 1.69 -15.12
N HIS A 5 3.03 2.79 -15.85
CA HIS A 5 2.08 3.84 -15.44
C HIS A 5 0.66 3.32 -15.70
N SER A 6 0.24 2.46 -14.78
CA SER A 6 -0.76 1.39 -14.94
C SER A 6 -2.16 1.92 -15.25
N THR A 7 -2.93 1.11 -15.98
CA THR A 7 -4.33 1.36 -16.38
C THR A 7 -5.27 1.69 -15.21
N ILE A 8 -4.86 1.40 -13.97
CA ILE A 8 -5.65 1.62 -12.76
C ILE A 8 -5.86 3.10 -12.44
N VAL A 9 -4.89 3.98 -12.75
CA VAL A 9 -5.04 5.44 -12.49
C VAL A 9 -6.14 6.08 -13.36
N ARG A 10 -6.68 5.35 -14.33
CA ARG A 10 -7.85 5.75 -15.14
C ARG A 10 -9.18 5.52 -14.42
N LEU A 11 -9.19 4.79 -13.30
CA LEU A 11 -10.37 4.56 -12.47
C LEU A 11 -10.69 5.79 -11.61
N ARG A 12 -10.98 6.91 -12.27
CA ARG A 12 -11.20 8.24 -11.67
C ARG A 12 -12.39 8.34 -10.71
N LYS A 13 -13.22 7.29 -10.61
CA LYS A 13 -14.40 7.23 -9.73
C LYS A 13 -14.31 6.10 -8.70
N LEU A 14 -13.21 5.36 -8.67
CA LEU A 14 -13.03 4.28 -7.72
C LEU A 14 -12.79 4.86 -6.33
N GLU A 15 -13.74 4.65 -5.42
CA GLU A 15 -13.64 5.14 -4.04
C GLU A 15 -13.21 4.07 -3.05
N VAL A 16 -13.53 2.80 -3.32
CA VAL A 16 -13.24 1.67 -2.45
C VAL A 16 -12.54 0.58 -3.25
N LEU A 17 -11.44 0.05 -2.72
CA LEU A 17 -10.67 -1.03 -3.32
C LEU A 17 -10.43 -2.14 -2.30
N TYR A 18 -10.73 -3.37 -2.70
CA TYR A 18 -10.49 -4.59 -1.92
C TYR A 18 -9.36 -5.39 -2.55
N LEU A 19 -8.36 -5.73 -1.75
CA LEU A 19 -7.12 -6.42 -2.11
C LEU A 19 -6.70 -7.41 -1.00
N ASP A 20 -7.69 -8.02 -0.37
CA ASP A 20 -7.49 -8.93 0.75
C ASP A 20 -6.86 -10.24 0.29
N SER A 21 -6.02 -10.83 1.16
CA SER A 21 -5.34 -12.11 0.94
C SER A 21 -4.45 -12.15 -0.32
N ILE A 22 -3.71 -11.07 -0.58
CA ILE A 22 -2.79 -10.96 -1.71
C ILE A 22 -1.33 -10.91 -1.26
N ASP A 23 -0.47 -11.62 -1.98
CA ASP A 23 0.98 -11.57 -1.83
C ASP A 23 1.60 -10.52 -2.78
N PHE A 24 1.98 -9.35 -2.22
CA PHE A 24 2.53 -8.22 -2.96
C PHE A 24 4.05 -8.23 -3.02
N LYS A 25 4.62 -9.24 -3.71
CA LYS A 25 6.07 -9.31 -3.96
C LYS A 25 6.49 -8.31 -5.03
N GLU A 26 7.27 -7.29 -4.65
CA GLU A 26 7.80 -6.24 -5.53
C GLU A 26 6.75 -5.66 -6.52
N ASN A 27 5.50 -5.51 -6.05
CA ASN A 27 4.39 -5.27 -6.96
C ASN A 27 4.24 -3.77 -7.30
N ILE A 28 4.50 -3.44 -8.57
CA ILE A 28 4.27 -2.14 -9.21
C ILE A 28 2.85 -1.57 -9.02
N LEU A 29 1.86 -2.43 -8.74
CA LEU A 29 0.49 -2.02 -8.48
C LEU A 29 0.42 -1.07 -7.27
N LEU A 30 1.22 -1.34 -6.23
CA LEU A 30 1.24 -0.55 -4.99
C LEU A 30 1.70 0.89 -5.22
N GLU A 31 2.68 1.08 -6.12
CA GLU A 31 3.15 2.41 -6.50
C GLU A 31 2.09 3.25 -7.22
N SER A 32 1.16 2.59 -7.91
CA SER A 32 0.09 3.26 -8.66
C SER A 32 -1.11 3.67 -7.79
N LEU A 33 -1.25 3.11 -6.57
CA LEU A 33 -2.43 3.33 -5.72
C LEU A 33 -2.56 4.79 -5.28
N GLY A 34 -1.46 5.48 -4.98
CA GLY A 34 -1.50 6.91 -4.65
C GLY A 34 -1.91 7.81 -5.83
N GLY A 35 -1.88 7.29 -7.06
CA GLY A 35 -2.34 8.01 -8.25
C GLY A 35 -3.85 7.96 -8.47
N LEU A 36 -4.60 7.23 -7.63
CA LEU A 36 -6.07 7.15 -7.72
C LEU A 36 -6.69 8.39 -7.07
N PRO A 37 -7.32 9.30 -7.84
CA PRO A 37 -7.71 10.63 -7.33
C PRO A 37 -8.96 10.63 -6.46
N SER A 38 -9.65 9.49 -6.35
CA SER A 38 -10.90 9.37 -5.60
C SER A 38 -10.91 8.19 -4.63
N LEU A 39 -9.80 7.46 -4.51
CA LEU A 39 -9.73 6.30 -3.63
C LEU A 39 -9.70 6.77 -2.18
N LYS A 40 -10.78 6.47 -1.44
CA LYS A 40 -10.95 6.85 -0.03
C LYS A 40 -10.64 5.69 0.92
N THR A 41 -10.99 4.47 0.53
CA THR A 41 -10.85 3.30 1.40
C THR A 41 -10.11 2.16 0.71
N LEU A 42 -9.08 1.63 1.37
CA LEU A 42 -8.31 0.48 0.93
C LEU A 42 -8.41 -0.66 1.97
N TYR A 43 -8.88 -1.81 1.51
CA TYR A 43 -8.82 -3.07 2.25
C TYR A 43 -7.72 -3.93 1.66
N ALA A 44 -6.79 -4.38 2.50
CA ALA A 44 -5.79 -5.38 2.16
C ALA A 44 -5.47 -6.25 3.38
N ILE A 45 -6.54 -6.81 3.94
CA ILE A 45 -6.55 -7.68 5.11
C ILE A 45 -5.88 -9.01 4.74
N GLU A 46 -5.12 -9.58 5.67
CA GLU A 46 -4.41 -10.86 5.49
C GLU A 46 -3.46 -10.89 4.27
N SER A 47 -2.92 -9.73 3.89
CA SER A 47 -1.99 -9.58 2.76
C SER A 47 -0.53 -9.49 3.20
N THR A 48 0.38 -9.90 2.32
CA THR A 48 1.83 -9.82 2.56
C THR A 48 2.44 -8.73 1.69
N PHE A 49 3.20 -7.83 2.30
CA PHE A 49 3.84 -6.72 1.60
C PHE A 49 5.35 -6.84 1.70
N GLU A 50 6.00 -7.25 0.62
CA GLU A 50 7.46 -7.39 0.59
C GLU A 50 8.11 -6.17 -0.04
N GLY A 51 9.27 -5.79 0.51
CA GLY A 51 10.09 -4.70 0.00
C GLY A 51 9.66 -3.31 0.47
N ASN A 52 10.51 -2.33 0.16
CA ASN A 52 10.50 -0.99 0.77
C ASN A 52 9.53 -0.01 0.06
N HIS A 53 8.70 -0.52 -0.85
CA HIS A 53 7.92 0.29 -1.80
C HIS A 53 6.45 0.48 -1.41
N PHE A 54 5.87 -0.42 -0.60
CA PHE A 54 4.45 -0.40 -0.26
C PHE A 54 3.97 0.94 0.33
N GLY A 55 4.78 1.56 1.20
CA GLY A 55 4.45 2.88 1.75
C GLY A 55 4.63 4.03 0.75
N LYS A 56 5.66 3.99 -0.11
CA LYS A 56 6.01 5.10 -1.00
C LYS A 56 4.93 5.39 -2.04
N GLY A 57 4.27 4.35 -2.55
CA GLY A 57 3.15 4.47 -3.48
C GLY A 57 1.97 5.21 -2.87
N LEU A 58 1.73 5.03 -1.57
CA LEU A 58 0.59 5.58 -0.85
C LEU A 58 0.88 6.98 -0.29
N CYS A 59 2.15 7.37 -0.10
CA CYS A 59 2.55 8.74 0.26
C CYS A 59 1.92 9.81 -0.65
N ASN A 60 1.76 9.48 -1.94
CA ASN A 60 1.28 10.41 -2.94
C ASN A 60 -0.25 10.49 -3.01
N SER A 61 -0.96 9.66 -2.23
CA SER A 61 -2.42 9.72 -2.21
C SER A 61 -2.90 11.03 -1.57
N THR A 62 -3.78 11.73 -2.27
CA THR A 62 -4.44 12.95 -1.80
C THR A 62 -5.89 12.72 -1.38
N SER A 63 -6.39 11.48 -1.49
CA SER A 63 -7.79 11.15 -1.25
C SER A 63 -8.02 9.99 -0.29
N LEU A 64 -6.98 9.22 0.05
CA LEU A 64 -7.11 8.04 0.90
C LEU A 64 -7.31 8.45 2.36
N GLU A 65 -8.43 8.02 2.93
CA GLU A 65 -8.86 8.37 4.29
C GLU A 65 -8.84 7.16 5.23
N GLU A 66 -9.02 5.95 4.71
CA GLU A 66 -9.21 4.74 5.51
C GLU A 66 -8.39 3.57 4.96
N MET A 67 -7.74 2.84 5.87
CA MET A 67 -6.96 1.67 5.52
C MET A 67 -7.14 0.54 6.53
N PHE A 68 -7.39 -0.67 5.99
CA PHE A 68 -7.59 -1.89 6.76
C PHE A 68 -6.55 -2.92 6.35
N LEU A 69 -5.67 -3.25 7.30
CA LEU A 69 -4.50 -4.10 7.10
C LEU A 69 -4.44 -5.21 8.16
N ASP A 70 -5.56 -5.57 8.75
CA ASP A 70 -5.61 -6.58 9.79
C ASP A 70 -5.02 -7.91 9.31
N GLY A 71 -4.21 -8.56 10.14
CA GLY A 71 -3.57 -9.84 9.80
C GLY A 71 -2.49 -9.77 8.72
N SER A 72 -2.06 -8.57 8.29
CA SER A 72 -1.05 -8.41 7.25
C SER A 72 0.39 -8.47 7.78
N SER A 73 1.34 -8.77 6.89
CA SER A 73 2.78 -8.60 7.15
C SER A 73 3.30 -7.38 6.39
N LEU A 74 3.84 -6.41 7.12
CA LEU A 74 4.21 -5.09 6.64
C LEU A 74 5.68 -4.76 6.91
N PRO A 75 6.35 -4.03 6.02
CA PRO A 75 7.68 -3.52 6.31
C PRO A 75 7.59 -2.46 7.42
N ALA A 76 8.47 -2.49 8.42
CA ALA A 76 8.46 -1.53 9.53
C ALA A 76 8.52 -0.05 9.06
N SER A 77 9.16 0.20 7.91
CA SER A 77 9.22 1.51 7.26
C SER A 77 7.88 2.02 6.71
N PHE A 78 6.82 1.20 6.68
CA PHE A 78 5.49 1.57 6.18
C PHE A 78 4.93 2.78 6.94
N LEU A 79 5.03 2.80 8.27
CA LEU A 79 4.47 3.86 9.12
C LEU A 79 5.10 5.23 8.87
N GLY A 80 6.35 5.28 8.40
CA GLY A 80 7.01 6.53 8.01
C GLY A 80 6.54 7.09 6.66
N ASN A 81 5.75 6.31 5.91
CA ASN A 81 5.37 6.57 4.52
C ASN A 81 3.84 6.59 4.32
N ILE A 82 3.03 6.66 5.37
CA ILE A 82 1.57 6.76 5.21
C ILE A 82 1.12 8.21 4.94
N GLY A 83 0.15 8.37 4.04
CA GLY A 83 -0.30 9.66 3.51
C GLY A 83 -0.96 10.59 4.54
N THR A 84 -0.83 11.90 4.33
CA THR A 84 -1.27 12.95 5.25
C THR A 84 -2.78 13.09 5.43
N THR A 85 -3.57 12.44 4.57
CA THR A 85 -5.04 12.48 4.60
C THR A 85 -5.67 11.33 5.38
N LEU A 86 -4.87 10.34 5.80
CA LEU A 86 -5.37 9.15 6.48
C LEU A 86 -5.98 9.53 7.84
N LYS A 87 -7.24 9.14 8.05
CA LYS A 87 -8.02 9.37 9.27
C LYS A 87 -8.14 8.10 10.09
N VAL A 88 -8.24 6.95 9.41
CA VAL A 88 -8.50 5.66 10.05
C VAL A 88 -7.49 4.62 9.55
N LEU A 89 -6.89 3.91 10.49
CA LEU A 89 -5.90 2.87 10.23
C LEU A 89 -6.18 1.69 11.17
N TYR A 90 -6.51 0.53 10.59
CA TYR A 90 -6.71 -0.72 11.32
C TYR A 90 -5.52 -1.66 11.12
N LEU A 91 -4.91 -2.07 12.23
CA LEU A 91 -3.67 -2.86 12.28
C LEU A 91 -3.77 -3.99 13.33
N THR A 92 -4.87 -4.72 13.36
CA THR A 92 -5.01 -5.83 14.30
C THR A 92 -4.17 -7.02 13.83
N ARG A 93 -3.37 -7.63 14.73
CA ARG A 93 -2.57 -8.83 14.42
C ARG A 93 -1.61 -8.65 13.23
N VAL A 94 -1.03 -7.46 13.10
CA VAL A 94 -0.04 -7.16 12.07
C VAL A 94 1.35 -7.62 12.49
N ASP A 95 2.08 -8.20 11.54
CA ASP A 95 3.50 -8.53 11.67
C ASP A 95 4.35 -7.45 11.00
N PHE A 96 5.22 -6.79 11.76
CA PHE A 96 6.15 -5.78 11.22
C PHE A 96 7.52 -6.41 11.03
N HIS A 97 8.00 -6.49 9.78
CA HIS A 97 9.31 -7.03 9.47
C HIS A 97 10.30 -5.94 9.06
N ASP A 98 11.56 -6.11 9.44
CA ASP A 98 12.64 -5.24 8.97
C ASP A 98 12.94 -5.53 7.50
N THR A 99 13.05 -4.47 6.70
CA THR A 99 13.42 -4.55 5.28
C THR A 99 14.89 -4.26 5.04
N THR A 100 15.74 -4.48 6.04
CA THR A 100 17.19 -4.38 5.82
C THR A 100 17.56 -5.29 4.67
N PRO A 101 18.08 -4.77 3.55
CA PRO A 101 18.57 -5.64 2.49
C PRO A 101 19.60 -6.54 3.15
N ALA A 102 19.47 -7.85 2.99
CA ALA A 102 20.51 -8.79 3.37
C ALA A 102 21.80 -8.27 2.72
N GLN A 103 22.67 -7.62 3.50
CA GLN A 103 23.96 -7.19 2.99
C GLN A 103 24.71 -8.47 2.67
N GLY A 104 24.92 -8.69 1.37
CA GLY A 104 25.88 -9.68 0.91
C GLY A 104 27.25 -9.30 1.46
N ASN A 105 27.78 -10.17 2.30
CA ASN A 105 29.22 -10.22 2.60
C ASN A 105 29.99 -10.75 1.38
#